data_AF-A0A7Y2T8J0-F1
#
_entry.id   AF-A0A7Y2T8J0-F1
#
_cell.length_a   1.000
_cell.length_b   1.000
_cell.length_c   1.000
_cell.angle_alpha   90.00
_cell.angle_beta   90.00
_cell.angle_gamma   90.00
#
_symmetry.space_group_name_H-M   'P 1'
#
loop_
_entity.id
_entity.type
_entity.pdbx_description
1 polymer ?
#
loop_
_entity_poly.entity_id
_entity_poly.type
_entity_poly.pdbx_seq_one_letter_code
_entity_poly.pdbx_strand_id
1 'polypeptide(L)'
;MKTSIFTLILLMIAQSQLHAGNLFREVTVGSDSWEIIFHKQGGRYRIEIDAVNRGTSGYLQRLRLLPKESLRLIDKHWYMDIKPADREGKKGLEITRTYHDRLTGAKKTQTTFEPNHRAEQSGEPDS
;
A
#
# COMPACT_ATOMS: atom_id res chain seq x y z
N MET A 1 42.58 6.59 4.97
CA MET A 1 41.28 6.23 5.56
C MET A 1 40.32 5.91 4.42
N LYS A 2 40.07 4.62 4.17
CA LYS A 2 39.15 4.17 3.10
C LYS A 2 37.73 4.17 3.69
N THR A 3 37.00 5.27 3.53
CA THR A 3 35.55 5.28 3.80
C THR A 3 34.88 4.37 2.77
N SER A 4 34.53 3.17 3.22
CA SER A 4 33.84 2.15 2.42
C SER A 4 32.57 2.72 1.81
N ILE A 5 32.56 2.85 0.48
CA ILE A 5 31.37 3.12 -0.35
C ILE A 5 30.23 2.13 -0.02
N PHE A 6 30.58 0.95 0.48
CA PHE A 6 29.65 -0.07 0.98
C PHE A 6 28.70 0.44 2.08
N THR A 7 29.14 1.34 2.96
CA THR A 7 28.29 1.84 4.06
C THR A 7 27.21 2.80 3.55
N LEU A 8 27.48 3.53 2.46
CA LEU A 8 26.51 4.46 1.86
C LEU A 8 25.41 3.73 1.07
N ILE A 9 25.76 2.61 0.42
CA ILE A 9 24.79 1.77 -0.31
C ILE A 9 23.85 1.05 0.67
N LEU A 10 24.35 0.63 1.83
CA LEU A 10 23.52 -0.02 2.86
C LEU A 10 22.46 0.93 3.46
N LEU A 11 22.78 2.22 3.61
CA LEU A 11 21.85 3.23 4.12
C LEU A 11 20.71 3.53 3.13
N MET A 12 20.98 3.46 1.83
CA MET A 12 19.98 3.67 0.77
C MET A 12 18.99 2.50 0.66
N ILE A 13 19.41 1.27 0.98
CA ILE A 13 18.51 0.11 0.97
C ILE A 13 17.55 0.18 2.18
N ALA A 14 18.02 0.64 3.34
CA ALA A 14 17.19 0.75 4.55
C ALA A 14 16.01 1.72 4.37
N GLN A 15 16.13 2.79 3.58
CA GLN A 15 15.02 3.71 3.31
C GLN A 15 13.95 3.14 2.36
N SER A 16 14.24 2.06 1.64
CA SER A 16 13.25 1.37 0.80
C SER A 16 12.36 0.38 1.56
N GLN A 17 12.60 0.21 2.86
CA GLN A 17 11.72 -0.53 3.78
C GLN A 17 10.65 0.37 4.42
N LEU A 18 10.17 1.40 3.70
CA LEU A 18 8.84 1.94 3.90
C LEU A 18 7.82 0.83 3.57
N HIS A 19 7.68 -0.09 4.52
CA HIS A 19 6.76 -1.20 4.52
C HIS A 19 5.38 -0.70 4.05
N ALA A 20 4.78 -1.42 3.11
CA ALA A 20 3.37 -1.23 2.77
C ALA A 20 2.45 -1.38 4.00
N GLY A 21 2.93 -2.03 5.08
CA GLY A 21 2.21 -2.31 6.32
C GLY A 21 1.88 -1.13 7.24
N ASN A 22 1.74 0.09 6.72
CA ASN A 22 1.14 1.22 7.44
C ASN A 22 0.05 1.94 6.62
N LEU A 23 -0.30 1.44 5.43
CA LEU A 23 -1.33 2.06 4.60
C LEU A 23 -2.73 1.62 5.03
N PHE A 24 -2.89 0.32 5.28
CA PHE A 24 -4.14 -0.30 5.67
C PHE A 24 -4.11 -0.71 7.12
N ARG A 25 -5.14 -0.27 7.85
CA ARG A 25 -5.42 -0.69 9.22
C ARG A 25 -5.97 -2.12 9.23
N GLU A 26 -6.80 -2.43 8.24
CA GLU A 26 -7.41 -3.74 8.08
C GLU A 26 -7.43 -4.11 6.60
N VAL A 27 -7.13 -5.38 6.31
CA VAL A 27 -7.21 -6.01 5.00
C VAL A 27 -8.01 -7.29 5.15
N THR A 28 -9.10 -7.41 4.40
CA THR A 28 -9.93 -8.62 4.38
C THR A 28 -10.19 -9.04 2.95
N VAL A 29 -9.67 -10.20 2.54
CA VAL A 29 -9.94 -10.81 1.23
C VAL A 29 -10.77 -12.07 1.40
N GLY A 30 -12.02 -12.02 0.93
CA GLY A 30 -12.98 -13.12 0.88
C GLY A 30 -13.24 -13.60 -0.55
N SER A 31 -14.14 -14.58 -0.73
CA SER A 31 -14.53 -15.08 -2.05
C SER A 31 -15.34 -14.07 -2.86
N ASP A 32 -16.19 -13.29 -2.17
CA ASP A 32 -17.24 -12.48 -2.80
C ASP A 32 -16.88 -10.99 -2.82
N SER A 33 -15.91 -10.59 -2.00
CA SER A 33 -15.40 -9.23 -1.93
C SER A 33 -14.07 -9.20 -1.23
N TRP A 34 -13.36 -8.10 -1.43
CA TRP A 34 -12.24 -7.71 -0.59
C TRP A 34 -12.44 -6.30 -0.06
N GLU A 35 -11.86 -6.03 1.09
CA GLU A 35 -12.07 -4.79 1.83
C GLU A 35 -10.74 -4.30 2.41
N ILE A 36 -10.57 -2.99 2.37
CA ILE A 36 -9.50 -2.28 3.05
C ILE A 36 -10.07 -1.18 3.93
N ILE A 37 -9.40 -0.94 5.05
CA ILE A 37 -9.64 0.24 5.89
C ILE A 37 -8.34 1.02 5.95
N PHE A 38 -8.34 2.29 5.53
CA PHE A 38 -7.15 3.14 5.62
C PHE A 38 -6.79 3.47 7.08
N HIS A 39 -5.51 3.71 7.37
CA HIS A 39 -5.11 4.23 8.68
C HIS A 39 -5.66 5.64 8.98
N LYS A 40 -5.67 5.99 10.28
CA LYS A 40 -5.99 7.35 10.76
C LYS A 40 -4.88 8.38 10.49
N GLN A 41 -3.71 7.92 10.07
CA GLN A 41 -2.52 8.71 9.77
C GLN A 41 -1.97 8.26 8.42
N GLY A 42 -1.40 9.20 7.65
CA GLY A 42 -0.80 8.92 6.34
C GLY A 42 -1.18 9.92 5.25
N GLY A 43 -0.73 9.63 4.03
CA GLY A 43 -1.04 10.42 2.83
C GLY A 43 -2.47 10.20 2.34
N ARG A 44 -3.02 11.20 1.64
CA ARG A 44 -4.29 11.08 0.93
C ARG A 44 -4.01 10.73 -0.52
N TYR A 45 -4.71 9.73 -1.03
CA TYR A 45 -4.52 9.19 -2.37
C TYR A 45 -5.74 9.48 -3.22
N ARG A 46 -5.55 9.82 -4.49
CA ARG A 46 -6.65 9.70 -5.45
C ARG A 46 -6.97 8.21 -5.63
N ILE A 47 -8.25 7.87 -5.54
CA ILE A 47 -8.76 6.51 -5.67
C ILE A 47 -9.29 6.34 -7.09
N GLU A 48 -8.76 5.38 -7.81
CA GLU A 48 -9.31 4.87 -9.06
C GLU A 48 -9.77 3.43 -8.86
N ILE A 49 -11.02 3.13 -9.20
CA ILE A 49 -11.56 1.76 -9.23
C ILE A 49 -11.90 1.45 -10.68
N ASP A 50 -11.28 0.42 -11.25
CA ASP A 50 -11.40 0.08 -12.68
C ASP A 50 -11.13 1.26 -13.61
N ALA A 51 -10.04 1.99 -13.31
CA ALA A 51 -9.61 3.21 -13.99
C ALA A 51 -10.61 4.39 -13.93
N VAL A 52 -11.68 4.27 -13.15
CA VAL A 52 -12.63 5.36 -12.89
C VAL A 52 -12.27 6.07 -11.60
N ASN A 53 -12.06 7.38 -11.66
CA ASN A 53 -11.82 8.20 -10.47
C ASN A 53 -13.04 8.20 -9.53
N ARG A 54 -12.84 7.78 -8.28
CA ARG A 54 -13.86 7.71 -7.23
C ARG A 54 -13.64 8.71 -6.08
N GLY A 55 -12.68 9.63 -6.25
CA GLY A 55 -12.38 10.69 -5.28
C GLY A 55 -11.05 10.48 -4.59
N THR A 56 -10.96 10.88 -3.33
CA THR A 56 -9.73 10.90 -2.55
C THR A 56 -9.90 10.11 -1.26
N SER A 57 -8.88 9.34 -0.87
CA SER A 57 -8.90 8.58 0.38
C SER A 57 -9.09 9.49 1.59
N GLY A 58 -9.95 9.05 2.50
CA GLY A 58 -10.16 9.61 3.83
C GLY A 58 -9.49 8.77 4.90
N TYR A 59 -9.31 9.35 6.09
CA TYR A 59 -8.86 8.64 7.27
C TYR A 59 -9.90 7.63 7.72
N LEU A 60 -9.47 6.41 8.05
CA LEU A 60 -10.36 5.31 8.44
C LEU A 60 -11.47 5.00 7.41
N GLN A 61 -11.32 5.48 6.17
CA GLN A 61 -12.27 5.17 5.12
C GLN A 61 -12.21 3.67 4.82
N ARG A 62 -13.39 3.06 4.81
CA ARG A 62 -13.60 1.70 4.35
C ARG A 62 -13.86 1.71 2.85
N LEU A 63 -13.14 0.88 2.12
CA LEU A 63 -13.45 0.56 0.71
C LEU A 63 -13.68 -0.93 0.59
N ARG A 64 -14.85 -1.30 0.07
CA ARG A 64 -15.21 -2.67 -0.25
C ARG A 64 -15.34 -2.80 -1.77
N LEU A 65 -14.65 -3.78 -2.32
CA LEU A 65 -14.53 -4.02 -3.74
C LEU A 65 -14.90 -5.47 -4.07
N LEU A 66 -15.37 -5.69 -5.29
CA LEU A 66 -15.64 -7.01 -5.85
C LEU A 66 -14.33 -7.73 -6.19
N PRO A 67 -14.32 -9.07 -6.30
CA PRO A 67 -13.10 -9.86 -6.48
C PRO A 67 -12.30 -9.53 -7.75
N LYS A 68 -12.98 -8.98 -8.77
CA LYS A 68 -12.38 -8.61 -10.06
C LYS A 68 -12.10 -7.12 -10.20
N GLU A 69 -12.57 -6.29 -9.28
CA GLU A 69 -12.32 -4.85 -9.33
C GLU A 69 -10.85 -4.56 -9.02
N SER A 70 -10.28 -3.65 -9.80
CA SER A 70 -8.92 -3.17 -9.65
C SER A 70 -8.91 -1.85 -8.90
N LEU A 71 -8.06 -1.74 -7.88
CA LEU A 71 -7.86 -0.50 -7.15
C LEU A 71 -6.51 0.10 -7.53
N ARG A 72 -6.52 1.38 -7.89
CA ARG A 72 -5.32 2.17 -8.01
C ARG A 72 -5.35 3.37 -7.06
N LEU A 73 -4.29 3.51 -6.28
CA LEU A 73 -4.06 4.66 -5.40
C LEU A 73 -2.98 5.54 -6.00
N ILE A 74 -3.25 6.83 -6.17
CA ILE A 74 -2.35 7.74 -6.89
C ILE A 74 -1.95 8.89 -5.99
N ASP A 75 -0.64 9.14 -5.98
CA ASP A 75 0.02 10.30 -5.39
C ASP A 75 0.83 11.01 -6.49
N LYS A 76 1.33 12.22 -6.22
CA LYS A 76 1.90 13.16 -7.18
C LYS A 76 2.99 12.57 -8.09
N HIS A 77 3.80 11.65 -7.57
CA HIS A 77 4.97 11.11 -8.27
C HIS A 77 5.00 9.59 -8.34
N TRP A 78 3.92 8.93 -7.90
CA TRP A 78 3.86 7.48 -7.84
C TRP A 78 2.42 6.98 -7.74
N TYR A 79 2.20 5.73 -8.10
CA TYR A 79 0.92 5.06 -7.93
C TYR A 79 1.11 3.65 -7.36
N MET A 80 0.04 3.10 -6.80
CA MET A 80 -0.07 1.70 -6.39
C MET A 80 -1.22 1.03 -7.12
N ASP A 81 -0.94 -0.10 -7.75
CA ASP A 81 -1.95 -1.05 -8.19
C ASP A 81 -2.16 -2.11 -7.12
N ILE A 82 -3.41 -2.35 -6.75
CA ILE A 82 -3.80 -3.22 -5.64
C ILE A 82 -4.87 -4.18 -6.12
N LYS A 83 -4.65 -5.47 -5.85
CA LYS A 83 -5.57 -6.55 -6.23
C LYS A 83 -5.51 -7.70 -5.22
N PRO A 84 -6.59 -8.48 -5.07
CA PRO A 84 -6.56 -9.69 -4.26
C PRO A 84 -5.58 -10.71 -4.84
N ALA A 85 -4.88 -11.42 -3.96
CA ALA A 85 -3.94 -12.48 -4.31
C ALA A 85 -3.90 -13.57 -3.22
N ASP A 86 -3.48 -14.76 -3.63
CA ASP A 86 -3.10 -15.85 -2.73
C ASP A 86 -1.59 -16.07 -2.87
N ARG A 87 -0.87 -16.06 -1.75
CA ARG A 87 0.56 -16.32 -1.71
C ARG A 87 0.88 -17.24 -0.54
N GLU A 88 1.50 -18.38 -0.85
CA GLU A 88 1.91 -19.37 0.16
C GLU A 88 0.73 -19.82 1.05
N GLY A 89 -0.48 -19.93 0.48
CA GLY A 89 -1.70 -20.33 1.18
C GLY A 89 -2.32 -19.23 2.06
N LYS A 90 -1.82 -17.99 1.97
CA LYS A 90 -2.39 -16.83 2.64
C LYS A 90 -3.13 -15.96 1.64
N LYS A 91 -4.38 -15.61 1.98
CA LYS A 91 -5.16 -14.59 1.25
C LYS A 91 -4.74 -13.20 1.69
N GLY A 92 -4.69 -12.28 0.74
CA GLY A 92 -4.32 -10.89 0.99
C GLY A 92 -4.28 -10.07 -0.29
N LEU A 93 -3.51 -8.99 -0.27
CA LEU A 93 -3.38 -8.06 -1.39
C LEU A 93 -1.98 -8.14 -1.97
N GLU A 94 -1.89 -8.21 -3.29
CA GLU A 94 -0.68 -7.85 -4.02
C GLU A 94 -0.70 -6.35 -4.30
N ILE A 95 0.33 -5.65 -3.87
CA ILE A 95 0.48 -4.21 -3.99
C ILE A 95 1.71 -3.94 -4.85
N THR A 96 1.49 -3.36 -6.02
CA THR A 96 2.56 -2.96 -6.94
C THR A 96 2.69 -1.45 -6.94
N ARG A 97 3.76 -0.94 -6.34
CA ARG A 97 4.09 0.49 -6.30
C ARG A 97 5.01 0.85 -7.45
N THR A 98 4.63 1.85 -8.23
CA THR A 98 5.47 2.41 -9.30
C THR A 98 5.80 3.87 -9.00
N TYR A 99 7.09 4.14 -8.83
CA TYR A 99 7.65 5.47 -8.66
C TYR A 99 8.23 5.99 -9.97
N HIS A 100 8.00 7.27 -10.26
CA HIS A 100 8.57 7.96 -11.39
C HIS A 100 9.67 8.90 -10.91
N ASP A 101 10.92 8.61 -11.30
CA ASP A 101 12.03 9.52 -11.06
C ASP A 101 11.92 10.72 -11.99
N ARG A 102 11.75 11.92 -11.40
CA ARG A 102 11.60 13.17 -12.15
C ARG A 102 12.90 13.64 -12.81
N LEU A 103 14.05 13.20 -12.30
CA LEU A 103 15.36 13.63 -12.79
C LEU A 103 15.82 12.77 -13.97
N THR A 104 15.56 11.46 -13.89
CA THR A 104 16.05 10.49 -14.90
C THR A 104 14.95 10.03 -15.87
N GLY A 105 13.67 10.26 -15.54
CA GLY A 105 12.53 9.71 -16.27
C GLY A 105 12.33 8.20 -16.06
N ALA A 106 13.20 7.55 -15.28
CA ALA A 106 13.12 6.13 -15.03
C ALA A 106 11.91 5.78 -14.16
N LYS A 107 11.31 4.63 -14.43
CA LYS A 107 10.26 4.04 -13.58
C LYS A 107 10.88 2.96 -12.70
N LYS A 108 10.60 3.01 -11.41
CA LYS A 108 10.96 1.94 -10.47
C LYS A 108 9.70 1.31 -9.93
N THR A 109 9.60 -0.01 -10.07
CA THR A 109 8.45 -0.78 -9.58
C THR A 109 8.87 -1.71 -8.46
N GLN A 110 8.04 -1.82 -7.43
CA GLN A 110 8.21 -2.75 -6.31
C GLN A 110 6.88 -3.41 -6.02
N THR A 111 6.89 -4.74 -5.91
CA THR A 111 5.69 -5.52 -5.57
C THR A 111 5.86 -6.11 -4.18
N THR A 112 4.84 -5.94 -3.34
CA THR A 112 4.75 -6.48 -1.98
C THR A 112 3.45 -7.24 -1.79
N PHE A 113 3.43 -8.16 -0.84
CA PHE A 113 2.22 -8.90 -0.46
C PHE A 113 1.83 -8.51 0.96
N GLU A 114 0.55 -8.18 1.16
CA GLU A 114 -0.01 -7.81 2.46
C GLU A 114 -1.13 -8.80 2.82
N PRO A 115 -0.90 -9.72 3.77
CA PRO A 115 -1.88 -10.72 4.13
C PRO A 115 -3.09 -10.08 4.82
N ASN A 116 -4.21 -10.82 4.85
CA ASN A 116 -5.35 -10.46 5.68
C ASN A 116 -4.91 -10.19 7.13
N HIS A 117 -5.34 -9.06 7.66
CA HIS A 117 -5.02 -8.65 9.03
C HIS A 117 -6.04 -7.63 9.53
N ARG A 118 -6.05 -7.46 10.85
CA ARG A 118 -6.83 -6.44 11.55
C ARG A 118 -5.95 -5.86 12.65
N ALA A 119 -5.61 -4.58 12.57
CA ALA A 119 -4.93 -3.92 13.68
C ALA A 119 -5.84 -3.99 14.92
N GLU A 120 -5.33 -4.59 16.01
CA GLU A 120 -6.04 -4.63 17.29
C GLU A 120 -6.50 -3.21 17.64
N GLN A 121 -7.77 -3.07 18.03
CA GLN A 121 -8.27 -1.82 18.60
C GLN A 121 -7.40 -1.53 19.82
N SER A 122 -6.43 -0.62 19.68
CA SER A 122 -5.84 0.05 20.83
C SER A 122 -7.02 0.73 21.50
N GLY A 123 -7.47 0.16 22.61
CA GLY A 123 -8.56 0.70 23.40
C GLY A 123 -8.28 2.17 23.66
N GLU A 124 -9.18 3.03 23.24
CA GLU A 124 -9.41 4.24 24.00
C GLU A 124 -9.83 3.77 25.39
N PRO A 125 -9.16 4.19 26.48
CA PRO A 125 -9.81 4.09 27.77
C PRO A 125 -11.03 5.01 27.68
N ASP A 126 -12.21 4.45 27.92
CA ASP A 126 -13.38 5.26 28.28
C ASP A 126 -12.93 6.16 29.45
N SER A 127 -12.91 7.47 29.23
CA SER A 127 -12.71 8.51 30.24
C SER A 127 -13.43 9.77 29.82
#